data_AF-A0A2I0JPF8-F1
#
_entry.id   AF-A0A2I0JPF8-F1
#
_cell.length_a   1.000
_cell.length_b   1.000
_cell.length_c   1.000
_cell.angle_alpha   90.00
_cell.angle_beta   90.00
_cell.angle_gamma   90.00
#
_symmetry.space_group_name_H-M   'P 1'
#
loop_
_entity.id
_entity.type
_entity.pdbx_description
1 polymer ?
#
loop_
_entity_poly.entity_id
_entity_poly.type
_entity_poly.pdbx_seq_one_letter_code
_entity_poly.pdbx_strand_id
1 'polypeptide(L)'
;MKKEMQKFTTMIVNMMKSEKLFESQGGPIILSQIENEFGPVEYEIGPPGQVYTNWAAKMAVAQDIGVCWVMCKQHDAPDPIVSVTKLNIC
;
A
#
# COMPACT_ATOMS: atom_id res chain seq x y z
N MET A 1 3.57 6.55 15.43
CA MET A 1 2.68 6.40 14.26
C MET A 1 3.00 5.17 13.41
N LYS A 2 4.21 5.05 12.83
CA LYS A 2 4.61 3.90 11.97
C LYS A 2 4.26 2.51 12.55
N LYS A 3 4.59 2.27 13.82
CA LYS A 3 4.28 1.00 14.52
C LYS A 3 2.78 0.70 14.60
N GLU A 4 1.96 1.71 14.91
CA GLU A 4 0.51 1.52 15.06
C GLU A 4 -0.17 1.34 13.70
N MET A 5 0.27 2.09 12.68
CA MET A 5 -0.16 1.87 11.30
C MET A 5 0.16 0.45 10.85
N GLN A 6 1.41 0.00 11.02
CA GLN A 6 1.80 -1.37 10.67
C GLN A 6 0.97 -2.41 11.44
N LYS A 7 0.76 -2.23 12.74
CA LYS A 7 -0.05 -3.14 13.55
C LYS A 7 -1.47 -3.26 13.02
N PHE A 8 -2.12 -2.13 12.70
CA PHE A 8 -3.48 -2.13 12.17
C PHE A 8 -3.56 -2.71 10.75
N THR A 9 -2.66 -2.32 9.85
CA THR A 9 -2.58 -2.88 8.49
C THR A 9 -2.38 -4.39 8.53
N THR A 10 -1.43 -4.89 9.34
CA THR A 10 -1.21 -6.33 9.49
C THR A 10 -2.45 -7.04 10.05
N MET A 11 -3.17 -6.43 11.00
CA MET A 11 -4.41 -7.01 11.53
C MET A 11 -5.46 -7.18 10.43
N ILE A 12 -5.68 -6.15 9.60
CA ILE A 12 -6.64 -6.21 8.49
C ILE A 12 -6.19 -7.24 7.44
N VAL A 13 -4.93 -7.21 7.02
CA VAL A 13 -4.40 -8.21 6.07
C VAL A 13 -4.60 -9.63 6.58
N ASN A 14 -4.26 -9.89 7.84
CA ASN A 14 -4.43 -11.22 8.44
C ASN A 14 -5.90 -11.65 8.47
N MET A 15 -6.82 -10.73 8.77
CA MET A 15 -8.26 -11.00 8.71
C MET A 15 -8.73 -11.32 7.29
N MET A 16 -8.25 -10.61 6.27
CA MET A 16 -8.59 -10.90 4.88
C MET A 16 -7.98 -12.24 4.42
N LYS A 17 -6.75 -12.55 4.86
CA LYS A 17 -6.10 -13.83 4.58
C LYS A 17 -6.81 -15.01 5.23
N SER A 18 -7.29 -14.87 6.47
CA SER A 18 -8.01 -15.94 7.17
C SER A 18 -9.33 -16.29 6.51
N GLU A 19 -10.01 -15.29 5.96
CA GLU A 19 -11.26 -15.46 5.21
C GLU A 19 -11.03 -15.76 3.72
N LYS A 20 -9.78 -15.95 3.29
CA LYS A 20 -9.38 -16.23 1.90
C LYS A 20 -9.93 -15.21 0.89
N LEU A 21 -9.90 -13.93 1.25
CA LEU A 21 -10.53 -12.88 0.45
C LEU A 21 -9.62 -12.33 -0.65
N PHE A 22 -8.31 -12.57 -0.63
CA PHE A 22 -7.43 -12.20 -1.73
C PHE A 22 -7.63 -13.11 -2.94
N GLU A 23 -7.54 -12.55 -4.15
CA GLU A 23 -7.70 -13.30 -5.41
C GLU A 23 -6.68 -14.43 -5.53
N SER A 24 -5.46 -14.22 -5.02
CA SER A 24 -4.43 -15.25 -4.85
C SER A 24 -4.88 -16.48 -4.03
N GLN A 25 -5.94 -16.35 -3.24
CA GLN A 25 -6.58 -17.40 -2.43
C GLN A 25 -7.96 -17.83 -2.98
N GLY A 26 -8.36 -17.33 -4.14
CA GLY A 26 -9.68 -17.54 -4.76
C GLY A 26 -10.76 -16.55 -4.34
N GLY A 27 -10.39 -15.48 -3.61
CA GLY A 27 -11.31 -14.45 -3.13
C GLY A 27 -11.51 -13.27 -4.09
N PRO A 28 -12.34 -12.28 -3.72
CA PRO A 28 -12.67 -11.17 -4.61
C PRO A 28 -11.69 -9.99 -4.60
N ILE A 29 -10.74 -9.92 -3.66
CA ILE A 29 -9.83 -8.76 -3.51
C ILE A 29 -8.67 -8.90 -4.51
N ILE A 30 -8.69 -8.07 -5.56
CA ILE A 30 -7.68 -8.07 -6.65
C ILE A 30 -6.55 -7.04 -6.47
N LEU A 31 -6.71 -6.08 -5.56
CA LEU A 31 -5.71 -5.06 -5.24
C LEU A 31 -5.91 -4.52 -3.83
N SER A 32 -4.89 -3.88 -3.29
CA SER A 32 -4.96 -3.16 -2.01
C SER A 32 -4.19 -1.86 -2.08
N GLN A 33 -4.70 -0.81 -1.44
CA GLN A 33 -4.03 0.49 -1.39
C GLN A 33 -3.37 0.69 -0.03
N ILE A 34 -2.12 1.15 -0.04
CA ILE A 34 -1.45 1.67 1.16
C ILE A 34 -1.30 3.18 1.02
N GLU A 35 -1.51 3.92 2.11
CA GLU A 35 -1.60 5.39 2.08
C GLU A 35 -2.72 5.93 1.17
N ASN A 36 -2.96 7.24 1.18
CA ASN A 36 -3.88 7.86 0.25
C ASN A 36 -3.49 9.31 -0.07
N GLU A 37 -3.18 9.57 -1.34
CA GLU A 37 -2.83 10.91 -1.82
C GLU A 37 -1.69 11.58 -1.04
N PHE A 38 -0.67 10.80 -0.65
CA PHE A 38 0.43 11.31 0.17
C PHE A 38 1.47 12.12 -0.63
N GLY A 39 1.53 11.98 -1.95
CA GLY A 39 2.52 12.67 -2.80
C GLY A 39 2.59 14.20 -2.61
N PRO A 40 1.47 14.95 -2.54
CA PRO A 40 1.51 16.37 -2.21
C PRO A 40 2.10 16.66 -0.82
N VAL A 41 1.77 15.85 0.18
CA VAL A 41 2.30 15.99 1.55
C VAL A 41 3.80 15.69 1.57
N GLU A 42 4.22 14.63 0.89
CA GLU A 42 5.62 14.27 0.71
C GLU A 42 6.43 15.41 0.09
N TYR A 43 5.91 16.04 -0.95
CA TYR A 43 6.54 17.19 -1.59
C TYR A 43 6.74 18.35 -0.60
N GLU A 44 5.74 18.66 0.22
CA GLU A 44 5.80 19.74 1.21
C GLU A 44 6.81 19.46 2.34
N ILE A 45 6.86 18.21 2.82
CA ILE A 45 7.72 17.85 3.96
C ILE A 45 9.13 17.40 3.52
N GLY A 46 9.33 17.10 2.24
CA GLY A 46 10.63 16.78 1.65
C GLY A 46 11.20 15.41 2.07
N PRO A 47 12.52 15.30 2.34
CA PRO A 47 13.19 14.02 2.59
C PRO A 47 12.55 13.12 3.68
N PRO A 48 12.03 13.64 4.80
CA PRO A 48 11.27 12.84 5.77
C PRO A 48 10.04 12.14 5.16
N GLY A 49 9.37 12.78 4.20
CA GLY A 49 8.25 12.22 3.45
C GLY A 49 8.69 11.05 2.59
N GLN A 50 9.78 11.20 1.83
CA GLN A 50 10.37 10.12 1.04
C GLN A 50 10.75 8.91 1.90
N VAL A 51 11.34 9.14 3.08
CA VAL A 51 11.67 8.07 4.03
C VAL A 51 10.41 7.39 4.57
N TYR A 52 9.31 8.11 4.70
CA TYR A 52 8.02 7.56 5.09
C TYR A 52 7.38 6.74 3.95
N THR A 53 7.26 7.30 2.74
CA THR A 53 6.74 6.65 1.54
C THR A 53 7.44 5.33 1.26
N ASN A 54 8.78 5.34 1.29
CA ASN A 54 9.58 4.13 1.14
C ASN A 54 9.34 3.10 2.25
N TRP A 55 9.11 3.55 3.49
CA TRP A 55 8.78 2.64 4.59
C TRP A 55 7.38 2.04 4.42
N ALA A 56 6.38 2.84 4.04
CA ALA A 56 5.00 2.40 3.86
C ALA A 56 4.89 1.37 2.74
N ALA A 57 5.53 1.64 1.59
CA ALA A 57 5.62 0.72 0.46
C ALA A 57 6.26 -0.62 0.86
N LYS A 58 7.44 -0.59 1.50
CA LYS A 58 8.12 -1.82 1.97
C LYS A 58 7.29 -2.60 2.98
N MET A 59 6.62 -1.91 3.90
CA MET A 59 5.76 -2.53 4.91
C MET A 59 4.57 -3.24 4.27
N ALA A 60 3.94 -2.61 3.26
CA ALA A 60 2.82 -3.18 2.52
C ALA A 60 3.24 -4.41 1.71
N VAL A 61 4.31 -4.31 0.92
CA VAL A 61 4.84 -5.43 0.11
C VAL A 61 5.20 -6.63 0.99
N ALA A 62 5.82 -6.39 2.15
CA ALA A 62 6.18 -7.44 3.10
C ALA A 62 4.98 -8.19 3.70
N GLN A 63 3.75 -7.68 3.55
CA GLN A 63 2.55 -8.40 3.95
C GLN A 63 2.24 -9.61 3.06
N ASP A 64 2.84 -9.68 1.85
CA ASP A 64 2.75 -10.82 0.93
C ASP A 64 1.31 -11.30 0.70
N ILE A 65 0.48 -10.43 0.12
CA ILE A 65 -0.95 -10.69 -0.13
C ILE A 65 -1.22 -11.40 -1.46
N GLY A 66 -0.20 -11.59 -2.29
CA GLY A 66 -0.30 -12.25 -3.59
C GLY A 66 -1.08 -11.47 -4.66
N VAL A 67 -1.47 -10.23 -4.40
CA VAL A 67 -2.14 -9.32 -5.34
C VAL A 67 -1.45 -7.95 -5.33
N CYS A 68 -1.82 -7.07 -6.26
CA CYS A 68 -1.15 -5.77 -6.44
C CYS A 68 -1.37 -4.82 -5.26
N TRP A 69 -0.31 -4.15 -4.85
CA TRP A 69 -0.39 -2.97 -3.98
C TRP A 69 -0.33 -1.70 -4.82
N VAL A 70 -1.13 -0.70 -4.44
CA VAL A 70 -1.20 0.59 -5.12
C VAL A 70 -1.00 1.75 -4.14
N MET A 71 -0.53 2.90 -4.66
CA MET A 71 -0.52 4.18 -3.96
C MET A 71 -1.15 5.26 -4.85
N CYS A 72 -2.17 5.95 -4.34
CA CYS A 72 -2.87 6.98 -5.09
C CYS A 72 -2.16 8.33 -5.01
N LYS A 73 -2.07 9.05 -6.15
CA LYS A 73 -1.33 10.32 -6.33
C LYS A 73 0.08 10.29 -5.73
N GLN A 74 0.81 9.21 -6.01
CA GLN A 74 2.18 9.01 -5.53
C GLN A 74 3.11 8.78 -6.73
N HIS A 75 3.60 9.85 -7.36
CA HIS A 75 4.33 9.76 -8.63
C HIS A 75 5.62 8.94 -8.55
N ASP A 76 6.24 8.89 -7.37
CA ASP A 76 7.47 8.18 -7.04
C ASP A 76 7.21 6.94 -6.18
N ALA A 77 6.05 6.30 -6.36
CA ALA A 77 5.73 5.03 -5.70
C ALA A 77 6.85 4.00 -5.95
N PRO A 78 7.46 3.42 -4.89
CA PRO A 78 8.55 2.47 -5.06
C PRO A 78 8.07 1.14 -5.66
N ASP A 79 8.82 0.57 -6.60
CA ASP A 79 8.55 -0.78 -7.12
C ASP A 79 8.44 -1.82 -5.98
N PRO A 80 7.52 -2.79 -6.05
CA PRO A 80 6.55 -3.06 -7.13
C PRO A 80 5.18 -2.35 -6.95
N ILE A 81 5.08 -1.30 -6.12
CA ILE A 81 3.82 -0.57 -5.92
C ILE A 81 3.43 0.17 -7.19
N VAL A 82 2.17 0.01 -7.62
CA VAL A 82 1.66 0.77 -8.78
C VAL A 82 1.14 2.13 -8.32
N SER A 83 1.68 3.20 -8.90
CA SER A 83 1.13 4.55 -8.75
C SER A 83 -0.18 4.71 -9.52
N VAL A 84 -1.24 5.18 -8.86
CA VAL A 84 -2.52 5.48 -9.51
C VAL A 84 -2.88 6.96 -9.34
N THR A 85 -2.81 7.73 -10.41
CA THR A 85 -3.10 9.19 -10.39
C THR A 85 -4.55 9.50 -10.80
N LYS A 86 -5.17 8.57 -11.53
CA LYS A 86 -6.60 8.34 -11.79
C LYS A 86 -6.74 6.83 -12.04
N LEU A 87 -7.93 6.26 -11.85
CA LEU A 87 -8.21 4.82 -11.90
C LEU A 87 -8.08 4.22 -13.33
N ASN A 88 -6.90 4.36 -13.96
CA ASN A 88 -6.50 3.64 -15.15
C ASN A 88 -5.60 2.50 -14.66
N ILE A 89 -6.24 1.45 -14.19
CA ILE A 89 -5.59 0.21 -13.74
C ILE A 89 -5.43 -0.65 -15.00
N CYS A 90 -4.19 -0.99 -15.36
CA CYS A 90 -3.79 -1.90 -16.46
C CYS A 90 -4.38 -1.59 -17.86
#